data_AF-A0A2S9F5M3-F1
#
_entry.id   AF-A0A2S9F5M3-F1
#
_cell.length_a   1.000
_cell.length_b   1.000
_cell.length_c   1.000
_cell.angle_alpha   90.00
_cell.angle_beta   90.00
_cell.angle_gamma   90.00
#
_symmetry.space_group_name_H-M   'P 1'
#
loop_
_entity.id
_entity.type
_entity.pdbx_description
1 polymer ?
#
loop_
_entity_poly.entity_id
_entity_poly.type
_entity_poly.pdbx_seq_one_letter_code
_entity_poly.pdbx_strand_id
1 'polypeptide(L)'
;MAGSRVNQHRRSRNQDQRRASEFPVRQWLRVGAASAGMGAALLGFSLMGPSTGTAAADITTKASSPSAQSPSSDGNGGSSASAGAGSDSGDDSAGSEDDGDDDAAAGTTDDDDAADAADNDDVAAGEATTKGRNTRRVAVDDDPADAEATEATEATEAVEATEAVPAKPHLVQAPSSPTAADEDEDDEEEEPPAEVKQPPAPAPPSLLPRKTWDTVVADVLDRWSEDTIAWIASLPASDDTKANLEATMWAVRRTFFNQAPTLDPVQVEGLLEGEISGKINADDAEGDQIVYRLVGRPQFGSVVIDDEGGYTYTPGEGFLGVDTFRVMAIDAGLHVNLLNPFRALGSSAFNLINQNAISFAFTYDGDEWTDVRREKLEEVAASLQEYFRVTKAVTLTFDVDEEDAPGTLASADSSRISTAPGYWRTVVQHKLQTGEDANGATADGEISWNWGDGNVWALGDDVSDEEFDFTAVAIHELMHAFGWGSTLAEAGKNQGTNRAEYDRFIVTADGIDVLANLEWSVANDPKLTGGDRGLYFGGSNAIEAYGGYLVPLRTSTIWGGGSSIHHLSDATFAGDDEKIMNSGTGTGPAPRIFSD
;
A
#
# COMPACT_ATOMS: atom_id res chain seq x y z
N MET A 1 -27.73 -34.78 59.46
CA MET A 1 -28.49 -33.83 60.30
C MET A 1 -28.04 -32.40 59.96
N ALA A 2 -28.86 -31.41 60.30
CA ALA A 2 -28.73 -29.98 59.99
C ALA A 2 -27.40 -29.31 60.40
N GLY A 3 -27.11 -28.12 59.84
CA GLY A 3 -25.95 -27.33 60.28
C GLY A 3 -25.71 -25.93 59.67
N SER A 4 -26.72 -25.22 59.15
CA SER A 4 -26.52 -23.81 58.74
C SER A 4 -26.32 -22.89 59.95
N ARG A 5 -25.42 -21.90 59.85
CA ARG A 5 -25.52 -20.63 60.59
C ARG A 5 -24.78 -19.48 59.90
N VAL A 6 -25.58 -18.58 59.33
CA VAL A 6 -25.20 -17.22 58.96
C VAL A 6 -24.87 -16.42 60.23
N ASN A 7 -23.93 -15.47 60.15
CA ASN A 7 -24.02 -14.27 60.96
C ASN A 7 -23.48 -13.04 60.20
N GLN A 8 -24.35 -12.07 59.93
CA GLN A 8 -23.97 -10.75 59.44
C GLN A 8 -23.46 -9.92 60.62
N HIS A 9 -22.48 -9.04 60.41
CA HIS A 9 -22.68 -7.62 60.74
C HIS A 9 -21.71 -6.67 60.02
N ARG A 10 -22.20 -5.45 59.87
CA ARG A 10 -21.83 -4.43 58.87
C ARG A 10 -21.04 -3.29 59.55
N ARG A 11 -20.21 -2.59 58.76
CA ARG A 11 -19.67 -1.22 58.94
C ARG A 11 -18.28 -1.03 59.60
N SER A 12 -17.60 -0.03 59.03
CA SER A 12 -16.49 0.77 59.57
C SER A 12 -15.04 0.32 59.31
N ARG A 13 -14.60 0.51 58.06
CA ARG A 13 -13.39 1.29 57.75
C ARG A 13 -13.53 1.87 56.34
N ASN A 14 -13.57 3.19 56.24
CA ASN A 14 -13.75 3.93 55.00
C ASN A 14 -12.98 5.24 55.11
N GLN A 15 -11.78 5.28 54.53
CA GLN A 15 -10.96 6.45 54.19
C GLN A 15 -9.67 5.90 53.55
N ASP A 16 -9.16 6.62 52.53
CA ASP A 16 -7.93 6.38 51.72
C ASP A 16 -8.08 5.93 50.26
N GLN A 17 -9.29 5.95 49.68
CA GLN A 17 -9.48 5.89 48.22
C GLN A 17 -10.29 7.08 47.66
N ARG A 18 -9.92 8.31 48.06
CA ARG A 18 -10.41 9.56 47.45
C ARG A 18 -9.33 10.64 47.40
N ARG A 19 -8.35 10.49 46.50
CA ARG A 19 -7.39 11.54 46.08
C ARG A 19 -6.71 11.20 44.74
N ALA A 20 -7.54 10.90 43.72
CA ALA A 20 -7.08 10.76 42.32
C ALA A 20 -8.19 11.08 41.29
N SER A 21 -9.30 11.70 41.72
CA SER A 21 -10.47 12.00 40.89
C SER A 21 -10.54 13.46 40.42
N GLU A 22 -9.47 14.23 40.61
CA GLU A 22 -9.41 15.69 40.36
C GLU A 22 -8.31 16.07 39.34
N PHE A 23 -8.07 15.22 38.34
CA PHE A 23 -7.30 15.58 37.15
C PHE A 23 -8.25 15.86 35.97
N PRO A 24 -8.31 17.09 35.43
CA PRO A 24 -9.28 17.49 34.39
C PRO A 24 -9.23 16.68 33.09
N VAL A 25 -8.09 16.06 32.80
CA VAL A 25 -7.76 15.41 31.51
C VAL A 25 -8.73 14.28 31.13
N ARG A 26 -9.36 13.58 32.11
CA ARG A 26 -10.24 12.44 31.83
C ARG A 26 -11.73 12.76 31.65
N GLN A 27 -12.13 14.04 31.72
CA GLN A 27 -13.51 14.44 31.37
C GLN A 27 -13.69 14.80 29.89
N TRP A 28 -12.64 15.26 29.21
CA TRP A 28 -12.69 15.58 27.77
C TRP A 28 -12.96 14.34 26.90
N LEU A 29 -12.32 13.21 27.20
CA LEU A 29 -12.44 11.95 26.44
C LEU A 29 -13.80 11.21 26.57
N ARG A 30 -14.82 11.83 27.18
CA ARG A 30 -16.20 11.31 27.19
C ARG A 30 -17.19 12.12 26.36
N VAL A 31 -16.73 13.15 25.65
CA VAL A 31 -17.56 14.03 24.79
C VAL A 31 -17.42 13.65 23.31
N GLY A 32 -17.25 12.37 23.00
CA GLY A 32 -17.14 11.82 21.63
C GLY A 32 -18.46 11.72 20.86
N ALA A 33 -19.46 12.54 21.20
CA ALA A 33 -20.81 12.49 20.60
C ALA A 33 -21.44 13.89 20.50
N ALA A 34 -20.70 14.85 19.94
CA ALA A 34 -21.17 16.21 19.70
C ALA A 34 -20.32 16.95 18.63
N SER A 35 -20.19 16.41 17.42
CA SER A 35 -19.42 17.05 16.32
C SER A 35 -19.88 18.48 16.04
N ALA A 36 -21.19 18.70 15.93
CA ALA A 36 -21.80 20.04 15.76
C ALA A 36 -21.53 21.01 16.93
N GLY A 37 -21.19 20.52 18.12
CA GLY A 37 -20.91 21.34 19.30
C GLY A 37 -19.50 21.95 19.31
N MET A 38 -18.51 21.25 18.75
CA MET A 38 -17.12 21.74 18.71
C MET A 38 -16.92 22.82 17.66
N GLY A 39 -17.58 22.73 16.49
CA GLY A 39 -17.53 23.78 15.47
C GLY A 39 -18.00 25.14 16.02
N ALA A 40 -19.13 25.18 16.72
CA ALA A 40 -19.64 26.40 17.35
C ALA A 40 -18.75 26.90 18.51
N ALA A 41 -18.10 25.99 19.26
CA ALA A 41 -17.20 26.37 20.35
C ALA A 41 -15.87 26.96 19.84
N LEU A 42 -15.30 26.41 18.77
CA LEU A 42 -14.06 26.91 18.15
C LEU A 42 -14.29 28.20 17.35
N LEU A 43 -15.42 28.32 16.63
CA LEU A 43 -15.84 29.60 16.04
C LEU A 43 -16.15 30.67 17.11
N GLY A 44 -16.62 30.25 18.29
CA GLY A 44 -16.75 31.12 19.45
C GLY A 44 -15.42 31.71 19.94
N PHE A 45 -14.29 31.03 19.71
CA PHE A 45 -12.95 31.56 19.95
C PHE A 45 -12.45 32.46 18.81
N SER A 46 -12.71 32.14 17.54
CA SER A 46 -12.25 32.98 16.40
C SER A 46 -12.96 34.34 16.32
N LEU A 47 -14.21 34.42 16.80
CA LEU A 47 -14.96 35.69 16.91
C LEU A 47 -14.50 36.59 18.07
N MET A 48 -13.57 36.15 18.92
CA MET A 48 -12.93 36.94 19.97
C MET A 48 -11.45 37.24 19.63
N GLY A 49 -11.23 38.08 18.62
CA GLY A 49 -9.89 38.41 18.13
C GLY A 49 -9.01 39.17 19.13
N PRO A 50 -7.67 39.02 19.05
CA PRO A 50 -6.73 39.79 19.86
C PRO A 50 -6.60 41.23 19.35
N SER A 51 -7.08 42.20 20.13
CA SER A 51 -6.76 43.61 19.91
C SER A 51 -5.39 43.96 20.51
N THR A 52 -4.31 43.72 19.75
CA THR A 52 -2.98 44.26 20.05
C THR A 52 -2.65 45.38 19.06
N GLY A 53 -2.56 46.61 19.59
CA GLY A 53 -2.48 47.82 18.76
C GLY A 53 -1.09 48.07 18.20
N THR A 54 -1.01 48.29 16.89
CA THR A 54 0.11 48.98 16.25
C THR A 54 -0.01 50.48 16.51
N ALA A 55 0.85 51.03 17.36
CA ALA A 55 0.88 52.46 17.66
C ALA A 55 1.60 53.24 16.55
N ALA A 56 0.86 53.64 15.51
CA ALA A 56 1.29 54.68 14.58
C ALA A 56 0.70 56.02 15.01
N ALA A 57 1.52 56.90 15.56
CA ALA A 57 1.12 58.26 15.93
C ALA A 57 1.46 59.23 14.80
N ASP A 58 0.44 59.88 14.22
CA ASP A 58 0.63 61.24 13.67
C ASP A 58 -0.64 62.09 13.87
N ILE A 59 -0.46 63.40 13.71
CA ILE A 59 -1.19 64.43 14.45
C ILE A 59 -2.12 65.20 13.51
N THR A 60 -3.39 65.42 13.89
CA THR A 60 -4.07 66.70 13.57
C THR A 60 -5.27 67.05 14.46
N THR A 61 -5.19 68.27 14.98
CA THR A 61 -6.19 69.18 15.60
C THR A 61 -7.60 69.19 14.95
N LYS A 62 -8.73 69.63 15.56
CA LYS A 62 -8.99 70.36 16.83
C LYS A 62 -10.50 70.34 17.22
N ALA A 63 -10.74 70.63 18.51
CA ALA A 63 -11.93 71.25 19.17
C ALA A 63 -12.93 70.28 19.85
N SER A 64 -13.43 70.50 21.08
CA SER A 64 -13.57 71.76 21.86
C SER A 64 -13.33 71.63 23.38
N SER A 65 -13.07 72.78 24.01
CA SER A 65 -12.96 73.12 25.45
C SER A 65 -14.22 72.80 26.30
N PRO A 66 -14.20 72.82 27.67
CA PRO A 66 -13.42 73.80 28.47
C PRO A 66 -12.84 73.44 29.87
N SER A 67 -11.81 74.22 30.24
CA SER A 67 -11.48 74.79 31.59
C SER A 67 -11.31 73.88 32.82
N ALA A 68 -10.37 74.13 33.75
CA ALA A 68 -9.20 75.03 33.77
C ALA A 68 -8.36 74.76 35.04
N GLN A 69 -7.03 74.86 34.96
CA GLN A 69 -6.12 75.52 35.94
C GLN A 69 -4.63 75.24 35.58
N SER A 70 -3.73 76.11 36.05
CA SER A 70 -2.29 76.16 35.76
C SER A 70 -1.58 76.85 36.95
N PRO A 71 -0.25 77.13 36.97
CA PRO A 71 0.84 76.77 36.04
C PRO A 71 2.16 76.31 36.75
N SER A 72 3.28 76.41 36.02
CA SER A 72 4.70 76.45 36.44
C SER A 72 5.42 75.10 36.68
N SER A 73 6.68 74.92 36.25
CA SER A 73 7.58 75.74 35.38
C SER A 73 8.78 74.91 34.92
N ASP A 74 9.38 75.27 33.78
CA ASP A 74 10.80 75.18 33.35
C ASP A 74 11.66 73.93 33.71
N GLY A 75 12.51 73.37 32.84
CA GLY A 75 12.84 73.72 31.46
C GLY A 75 14.16 73.06 30.99
N ASN A 76 14.40 73.09 29.67
CA ASN A 76 15.71 73.03 29.00
C ASN A 76 16.72 71.88 29.30
N GLY A 77 16.72 70.87 28.42
CA GLY A 77 17.77 70.69 27.38
C GLY A 77 19.22 70.32 27.76
N GLY A 78 19.83 69.44 26.95
CA GLY A 78 21.29 69.30 26.84
C GLY A 78 21.80 67.87 26.62
N SER A 79 22.20 67.54 25.39
CA SER A 79 22.98 66.33 25.06
C SER A 79 24.47 66.70 24.88
N SER A 80 25.40 65.91 25.44
CA SER A 80 26.77 65.76 24.89
C SER A 80 27.48 64.53 25.45
N ALA A 81 28.45 64.00 24.72
CA ALA A 81 29.07 62.69 24.95
C ALA A 81 30.50 62.75 25.54
N SER A 82 30.96 61.64 26.13
CA SER A 82 32.34 61.12 26.15
C SER A 82 32.29 59.73 26.83
N ALA A 83 32.85 58.63 26.29
CA ALA A 83 34.23 58.31 25.92
C ALA A 83 35.15 58.07 27.13
N GLY A 84 35.62 56.82 27.31
CA GLY A 84 36.62 56.44 28.31
C GLY A 84 36.63 54.93 28.60
N ALA A 85 37.77 54.27 28.38
CA ALA A 85 38.02 52.86 28.72
C ALA A 85 39.17 52.77 29.74
N GLY A 86 39.19 51.73 30.59
CA GLY A 86 40.27 51.51 31.57
C GLY A 86 40.05 50.29 32.49
N SER A 87 40.97 49.34 32.39
CA SER A 87 41.08 48.00 33.00
C SER A 87 41.41 47.91 34.50
N ASP A 88 41.04 46.78 35.15
CA ASP A 88 41.71 46.07 36.27
C ASP A 88 40.91 44.76 36.60
N SER A 89 41.39 43.67 37.23
CA SER A 89 42.75 43.19 37.59
C SER A 89 42.76 41.70 38.09
N GLY A 90 43.61 40.82 37.55
CA GLY A 90 44.06 39.53 38.14
C GLY A 90 43.14 38.28 38.06
N ASP A 91 43.58 37.05 38.39
CA ASP A 91 44.89 36.34 38.37
C ASP A 91 44.65 34.86 38.82
N ASP A 92 45.55 33.94 38.46
CA ASP A 92 45.48 32.46 38.48
C ASP A 92 45.16 31.70 39.80
N SER A 93 44.55 30.49 39.68
CA SER A 93 45.18 29.19 40.08
C SER A 93 44.20 27.99 40.22
N ALA A 94 44.75 26.76 40.23
CA ALA A 94 44.04 25.48 40.02
C ALA A 94 44.07 24.49 41.21
N GLY A 95 43.35 23.38 41.06
CA GLY A 95 43.38 22.14 41.87
C GLY A 95 41.97 21.65 42.25
N SER A 96 41.60 20.37 42.39
CA SER A 96 42.14 19.02 42.12
C SER A 96 41.62 18.09 43.24
N GLU A 97 40.99 16.96 42.92
CA GLU A 97 40.70 15.75 43.72
C GLU A 97 39.59 14.99 42.93
N ASP A 98 39.73 13.76 42.42
CA ASP A 98 40.24 12.45 42.90
C ASP A 98 39.12 11.56 43.51
N ASP A 99 39.36 10.25 43.60
CA ASP A 99 38.43 9.10 43.75
C ASP A 99 37.74 8.64 42.44
N GLY A 100 37.78 7.36 42.05
CA GLY A 100 38.42 6.18 42.65
C GLY A 100 37.59 4.90 42.40
N ASP A 101 38.28 3.74 42.30
CA ASP A 101 37.77 2.37 42.15
C ASP A 101 37.01 2.06 40.82
N ASP A 102 37.58 1.36 39.83
CA ASP A 102 38.12 -0.02 39.79
C ASP A 102 37.08 -1.15 39.99
N ASP A 103 36.84 -1.92 38.92
CA ASP A 103 37.19 -3.34 38.96
C ASP A 103 37.37 -3.89 37.53
N ALA A 104 38.55 -4.43 37.25
CA ALA A 104 38.92 -5.03 35.97
C ALA A 104 39.27 -6.51 36.15
N ALA A 105 38.92 -7.35 35.17
CA ALA A 105 39.49 -8.70 35.06
C ALA A 105 39.73 -9.04 33.58
N ALA A 106 41.00 -9.04 33.20
CA ALA A 106 41.49 -9.50 31.90
C ALA A 106 42.10 -10.91 32.02
N GLY A 107 42.28 -11.58 30.87
CA GLY A 107 43.03 -12.84 30.76
C GLY A 107 42.67 -13.57 29.45
N THR A 108 43.48 -13.48 28.38
CA THR A 108 44.59 -14.43 28.05
C THR A 108 44.07 -15.76 27.48
N THR A 109 44.59 -16.35 26.40
CA THR A 109 45.90 -16.19 25.71
C THR A 109 45.91 -17.00 24.39
N ASP A 110 46.92 -16.76 23.53
CA ASP A 110 47.53 -17.68 22.53
C ASP A 110 46.64 -18.25 21.40
N ASP A 111 47.13 -18.71 20.23
CA ASP A 111 48.19 -18.34 19.27
C ASP A 111 48.23 -19.50 18.24
N ASP A 112 48.79 -19.24 17.06
CA ASP A 112 49.42 -20.18 16.10
C ASP A 112 48.63 -21.15 15.16
N ASP A 113 49.19 -21.20 13.93
CA ASP A 113 49.22 -22.20 12.86
C ASP A 113 47.93 -22.77 12.21
N ALA A 114 47.71 -22.85 10.88
CA ALA A 114 48.53 -22.93 9.65
C ALA A 114 48.67 -24.34 9.01
N ALA A 115 48.42 -24.36 7.69
CA ALA A 115 48.90 -25.28 6.65
C ALA A 115 48.23 -26.64 6.36
N ASP A 116 48.26 -26.94 5.05
CA ASP A 116 48.15 -28.20 4.28
C ASP A 116 46.90 -29.10 4.41
N ALA A 117 46.21 -29.52 3.34
CA ALA A 117 46.53 -29.95 1.96
C ALA A 117 46.67 -31.48 1.77
N ALA A 118 45.77 -32.01 0.94
CA ALA A 118 45.83 -33.28 0.17
C ALA A 118 44.57 -33.25 -0.72
N ASP A 119 44.60 -33.14 -2.05
CA ASP A 119 45.46 -33.69 -3.11
C ASP A 119 45.17 -35.16 -3.46
N ASN A 120 44.90 -35.38 -4.75
CA ASN A 120 44.88 -36.61 -5.56
C ASN A 120 43.97 -36.42 -6.81
N ASP A 121 44.57 -35.98 -7.92
CA ASP A 121 44.87 -36.81 -9.11
C ASP A 121 44.02 -38.10 -9.34
N ASP A 122 43.70 -38.56 -10.58
CA ASP A 122 44.33 -38.27 -11.88
C ASP A 122 43.48 -38.77 -13.09
N VAL A 123 43.78 -38.25 -14.31
CA VAL A 123 43.77 -38.95 -15.63
C VAL A 123 42.44 -39.54 -16.20
N ALA A 124 42.07 -39.44 -17.50
CA ALA A 124 42.85 -39.22 -18.73
C ALA A 124 42.08 -38.53 -19.90
N ALA A 125 42.85 -37.83 -20.75
CA ALA A 125 42.88 -37.82 -22.24
C ALA A 125 41.59 -37.92 -23.11
N GLY A 126 41.50 -37.20 -24.24
CA GLY A 126 42.48 -36.28 -24.84
C GLY A 126 42.18 -35.89 -26.31
N GLU A 127 43.15 -35.23 -26.96
CA GLU A 127 43.26 -34.94 -28.41
C GLU A 127 42.17 -34.03 -29.07
N ALA A 128 42.44 -33.20 -30.08
CA ALA A 128 43.71 -32.65 -30.60
C ALA A 128 43.50 -31.43 -31.53
N THR A 129 44.48 -30.51 -31.51
CA THR A 129 45.02 -29.76 -32.68
C THR A 129 44.21 -28.70 -33.49
N THR A 130 44.72 -27.46 -33.38
CA THR A 130 45.23 -26.57 -34.46
C THR A 130 44.37 -25.51 -35.20
N LYS A 131 44.89 -24.27 -35.10
CA LYS A 131 45.11 -23.24 -36.14
C LYS A 131 43.92 -22.66 -36.95
N GLY A 132 43.80 -21.33 -36.93
CA GLY A 132 43.19 -20.57 -38.04
C GLY A 132 42.99 -19.08 -37.79
N ARG A 133 44.01 -18.23 -38.01
CA ARG A 133 43.89 -16.75 -37.95
C ARG A 133 43.63 -16.19 -39.36
N ASN A 134 42.61 -15.33 -39.50
CA ASN A 134 42.50 -14.15 -40.41
C ASN A 134 41.08 -13.55 -40.27
N THR A 135 40.85 -12.33 -39.76
CA THR A 135 41.13 -10.99 -40.30
C THR A 135 40.49 -10.66 -41.66
N ARG A 136 39.48 -9.76 -41.68
CA ARG A 136 39.44 -8.61 -42.61
C ARG A 136 38.50 -7.49 -42.14
N ARG A 137 39.05 -6.29 -41.91
CA ARG A 137 38.33 -4.99 -42.01
C ARG A 137 38.34 -4.52 -43.47
N VAL A 138 37.29 -3.83 -43.91
CA VAL A 138 37.36 -2.56 -44.67
C VAL A 138 36.06 -1.78 -44.37
N ALA A 139 36.17 -0.46 -44.21
CA ALA A 139 35.05 0.50 -44.17
C ALA A 139 35.26 1.55 -45.29
N VAL A 140 34.16 2.07 -45.84
CA VAL A 140 33.99 3.30 -46.66
C VAL A 140 32.48 3.63 -46.50
N ASP A 141 32.09 4.66 -45.75
CA ASP A 141 31.88 6.06 -46.18
C ASP A 141 30.95 6.21 -47.39
N ASP A 142 29.79 6.87 -47.20
CA ASP A 142 29.31 7.97 -48.07
C ASP A 142 27.98 8.54 -47.51
N ASP A 143 28.00 9.83 -47.22
CA ASP A 143 26.83 10.74 -47.04
C ASP A 143 26.95 11.80 -48.14
N PRO A 144 25.84 12.24 -48.76
CA PRO A 144 25.52 13.66 -48.56
C PRO A 144 24.03 14.02 -48.49
N ALA A 145 23.77 15.05 -47.68
CA ALA A 145 22.53 15.83 -47.60
C ALA A 145 22.13 16.57 -48.91
N ASP A 146 20.84 16.94 -49.03
CA ASP A 146 20.44 18.36 -48.92
C ASP A 146 18.90 18.58 -48.89
N ALA A 147 18.47 19.63 -48.16
CA ALA A 147 17.27 20.50 -48.26
C ALA A 147 15.85 19.96 -48.65
N GLU A 148 14.71 20.51 -48.20
CA GLU A 148 14.36 21.89 -47.80
C GLU A 148 13.46 21.97 -46.54
N ALA A 149 13.28 23.19 -46.02
CA ALA A 149 12.44 23.52 -44.86
C ALA A 149 11.19 24.34 -45.23
N THR A 150 10.16 24.31 -44.39
CA THR A 150 9.13 25.37 -44.28
C THR A 150 8.72 25.63 -42.84
N GLU A 151 8.66 26.92 -42.47
CA GLU A 151 8.16 27.50 -41.20
C GLU A 151 6.71 27.07 -40.91
N ALA A 152 6.32 26.65 -39.69
CA ALA A 152 6.19 27.38 -38.42
C ALA A 152 4.98 28.35 -38.36
N THR A 153 3.99 28.00 -37.52
CA THR A 153 3.03 28.93 -36.89
C THR A 153 2.63 28.41 -35.51
N GLU A 154 2.81 29.23 -34.48
CA GLU A 154 2.25 28.99 -33.15
C GLU A 154 0.71 29.12 -33.17
N ALA A 155 0.03 28.35 -32.33
CA ALA A 155 -1.28 28.70 -31.80
C ALA A 155 -1.38 28.20 -30.35
N THR A 156 -1.47 29.15 -29.43
CA THR A 156 -1.71 28.91 -28.01
C THR A 156 -3.14 28.46 -27.76
N GLU A 157 -3.36 27.42 -26.96
CA GLU A 157 -4.58 27.34 -26.14
C GLU A 157 -4.26 26.65 -24.82
N ALA A 158 -4.47 27.37 -23.72
CA ALA A 158 -4.40 26.83 -22.38
C ALA A 158 -5.77 26.21 -22.07
N VAL A 159 -5.80 24.96 -21.63
CA VAL A 159 -6.99 24.33 -21.07
C VAL A 159 -6.74 24.02 -19.61
N GLU A 160 -7.63 24.55 -18.79
CA GLU A 160 -7.64 24.52 -17.34
C GLU A 160 -7.91 23.08 -16.86
N ALA A 161 -6.89 22.40 -16.32
CA ALA A 161 -7.04 21.08 -15.74
C ALA A 161 -7.67 21.19 -14.35
N THR A 162 -9.00 21.17 -14.28
CA THR A 162 -9.72 21.00 -13.01
C THR A 162 -9.65 19.54 -12.58
N GLU A 163 -8.96 19.26 -11.47
CA GLU A 163 -8.99 17.94 -10.83
C GLU A 163 -10.43 17.58 -10.43
N ALA A 164 -10.95 16.50 -11.00
CA ALA A 164 -12.23 15.95 -10.65
C ALA A 164 -12.03 14.78 -9.67
N VAL A 165 -12.41 14.99 -8.41
CA VAL A 165 -12.47 13.95 -7.38
C VAL A 165 -13.34 12.79 -7.89
N PRO A 166 -12.87 11.52 -7.86
CA PRO A 166 -13.67 10.39 -8.30
C PRO A 166 -14.88 10.19 -7.37
N ALA A 167 -16.08 10.38 -7.91
CA ALA A 167 -17.31 10.19 -7.18
C ALA A 167 -17.63 8.69 -7.01
N LYS A 168 -18.02 8.30 -5.80
CA LYS A 168 -18.40 6.91 -5.46
C LYS A 168 -19.52 6.41 -6.38
N PRO A 169 -19.47 5.16 -6.88
CA PRO A 169 -20.42 4.66 -7.87
C PRO A 169 -21.86 4.66 -7.33
N HIS A 170 -22.77 5.27 -8.09
CA HIS A 170 -24.20 5.24 -7.82
C HIS A 170 -24.83 3.96 -8.38
N LEU A 171 -25.46 3.16 -7.52
CA LEU A 171 -26.24 1.98 -7.91
C LEU A 171 -27.44 2.40 -8.80
N VAL A 172 -27.39 2.06 -10.08
CA VAL A 172 -28.49 2.26 -11.03
C VAL A 172 -29.42 1.05 -11.03
N GLN A 173 -30.73 1.29 -10.98
CA GLN A 173 -31.74 0.22 -11.05
C GLN A 173 -31.87 -0.31 -12.49
N ALA A 174 -31.95 -1.64 -12.62
CA ALA A 174 -32.11 -2.32 -13.91
C ALA A 174 -33.46 -2.01 -14.59
N PRO A 175 -33.48 -1.81 -15.93
CA PRO A 175 -34.70 -1.88 -16.73
C PRO A 175 -35.05 -3.34 -17.06
N SER A 176 -36.35 -3.64 -17.14
CA SER A 176 -36.88 -5.00 -17.38
C SER A 176 -36.72 -5.47 -18.83
N SER A 177 -36.32 -6.73 -19.03
CA SER A 177 -36.29 -7.40 -20.34
C SER A 177 -37.70 -7.70 -20.89
N PRO A 178 -37.93 -7.57 -22.21
CA PRO A 178 -39.07 -8.18 -22.91
C PRO A 178 -38.74 -9.57 -23.48
N THR A 179 -39.79 -10.39 -23.67
CA THR A 179 -39.72 -11.81 -24.05
C THR A 179 -39.91 -12.03 -25.56
N ALA A 180 -39.25 -13.04 -26.15
CA ALA A 180 -39.86 -14.19 -26.88
C ALA A 180 -39.11 -14.68 -28.14
N ALA A 181 -39.19 -16.01 -28.34
CA ALA A 181 -38.91 -16.81 -29.57
C ALA A 181 -37.41 -17.01 -29.91
N ASP A 182 -36.98 -18.16 -30.45
CA ASP A 182 -37.70 -19.30 -31.07
C ASP A 182 -37.31 -20.69 -30.48
N GLU A 183 -38.00 -21.74 -30.92
CA GLU A 183 -37.79 -23.15 -30.58
C GLU A 183 -36.78 -23.81 -31.56
N ASP A 184 -35.78 -24.54 -31.08
CA ASP A 184 -35.12 -25.63 -31.81
C ASP A 184 -34.63 -26.70 -30.80
N GLU A 185 -34.86 -27.98 -31.12
CA GLU A 185 -34.44 -29.15 -30.32
C GLU A 185 -33.11 -29.70 -30.86
N ASP A 186 -31.99 -29.49 -30.15
CA ASP A 186 -30.75 -30.27 -30.32
C ASP A 186 -30.02 -30.35 -28.96
N ASP A 187 -29.29 -31.45 -28.73
CA ASP A 187 -28.76 -31.96 -27.46
C ASP A 187 -28.47 -30.93 -26.33
N GLU A 188 -29.15 -31.08 -25.18
CA GLU A 188 -28.85 -30.34 -23.94
C GLU A 188 -27.45 -30.71 -23.41
N GLU A 189 -26.43 -29.94 -23.81
CA GLU A 189 -25.30 -29.67 -22.93
C GLU A 189 -25.88 -29.05 -21.64
N GLU A 190 -25.69 -29.71 -20.48
CA GLU A 190 -26.19 -29.19 -19.21
C GLU A 190 -25.62 -27.78 -18.99
N GLU A 191 -26.48 -26.74 -19.01
CA GLU A 191 -26.06 -25.36 -18.76
C GLU A 191 -25.20 -25.32 -17.48
N PRO A 192 -24.03 -24.68 -17.51
CA PRO A 192 -23.13 -24.67 -16.36
C PRO A 192 -23.87 -24.13 -15.13
N PRO A 193 -23.74 -24.79 -13.96
CA PRO A 193 -24.65 -24.62 -12.84
C PRO A 193 -24.68 -23.18 -12.34
N ALA A 194 -25.76 -22.48 -12.67
CA ALA A 194 -25.90 -21.04 -12.47
C ALA A 194 -25.47 -20.60 -11.06
N GLU A 195 -24.45 -19.75 -11.00
CA GLU A 195 -24.05 -19.09 -9.76
C GLU A 195 -25.06 -17.99 -9.42
N VAL A 196 -25.53 -17.97 -8.18
CA VAL A 196 -26.40 -16.89 -7.69
C VAL A 196 -25.52 -15.75 -7.19
N LYS A 197 -25.65 -14.56 -7.81
CA LYS A 197 -24.92 -13.35 -7.40
C LYS A 197 -25.06 -13.13 -5.89
N GLN A 198 -23.95 -13.22 -5.18
CA GLN A 198 -23.92 -13.10 -3.73
C GLN A 198 -24.35 -11.68 -3.31
N PRO A 199 -25.13 -11.53 -2.21
CA PRO A 199 -25.53 -10.21 -1.74
C PRO A 199 -24.33 -9.45 -1.16
N PRO A 200 -24.29 -8.10 -1.29
CA PRO A 200 -23.24 -7.28 -0.67
C PRO A 200 -23.16 -7.51 0.84
N ALA A 201 -21.98 -7.90 1.33
CA ALA A 201 -21.72 -8.22 2.72
C ALA A 201 -20.73 -7.20 3.32
N PRO A 202 -21.18 -6.20 4.10
CA PRO A 202 -20.26 -5.23 4.69
C PRO A 202 -19.36 -5.90 5.73
N ALA A 203 -18.07 -5.59 5.73
CA ALA A 203 -17.12 -6.23 6.63
C ALA A 203 -17.39 -5.84 8.11
N PRO A 204 -17.40 -6.81 9.05
CA PRO A 204 -17.54 -6.49 10.46
C PRO A 204 -16.30 -5.75 10.99
N PRO A 205 -16.43 -4.90 12.03
CA PRO A 205 -15.31 -4.15 12.61
C PRO A 205 -14.13 -4.98 13.14
N SER A 206 -14.28 -6.30 13.24
CA SER A 206 -13.20 -7.23 13.62
C SER A 206 -12.23 -7.56 12.47
N LEU A 207 -12.65 -7.39 11.22
CA LEU A 207 -11.83 -7.63 10.02
C LEU A 207 -11.24 -6.35 9.43
N LEU A 208 -11.77 -5.18 9.83
CA LEU A 208 -11.23 -3.88 9.43
C LEU A 208 -9.89 -3.59 10.15
N PRO A 209 -8.92 -2.94 9.47
CA PRO A 209 -7.68 -2.48 10.10
C PRO A 209 -7.93 -1.64 11.36
N ARG A 210 -7.09 -1.83 12.39
CA ARG A 210 -7.09 -0.94 13.55
C ARG A 210 -6.39 0.37 13.18
N LYS A 211 -7.19 1.43 13.01
CA LYS A 211 -6.70 2.80 12.80
C LYS A 211 -5.72 3.23 13.90
N THR A 212 -4.65 3.92 13.52
CA THR A 212 -3.70 4.52 14.47
C THR A 212 -4.33 5.73 15.16
N TRP A 213 -3.70 6.28 16.20
CA TRP A 213 -4.19 7.54 16.78
C TRP A 213 -4.14 8.70 15.78
N ASP A 214 -3.11 8.73 14.93
CA ASP A 214 -2.95 9.76 13.90
C ASP A 214 -4.08 9.67 12.87
N THR A 215 -4.42 8.45 12.38
CA THR A 215 -5.56 8.23 11.49
C THR A 215 -6.90 8.58 12.14
N VAL A 216 -7.08 8.29 13.44
CA VAL A 216 -8.30 8.66 14.18
C VAL A 216 -8.42 10.17 14.37
N VAL A 217 -7.31 10.88 14.53
CA VAL A 217 -7.29 12.35 14.61
C VAL A 217 -7.58 12.96 13.25
N ALA A 218 -6.98 12.45 12.17
CA ALA A 218 -7.31 12.84 10.79
C ALA A 218 -8.81 12.67 10.50
N ASP A 219 -9.35 11.46 10.67
CA ASP A 219 -10.79 11.15 10.52
C ASP A 219 -11.71 12.16 11.25
N VAL A 220 -11.29 12.68 12.39
CA VAL A 220 -12.07 13.64 13.21
C VAL A 220 -11.95 15.06 12.66
N LEU A 221 -10.74 15.48 12.26
CA LEU A 221 -10.47 16.80 11.72
C LEU A 221 -11.04 16.99 10.32
N ASP A 222 -10.97 15.96 9.48
CA ASP A 222 -11.52 15.96 8.13
C ASP A 222 -13.03 16.08 8.16
N ARG A 223 -13.72 15.22 8.91
CA ARG A 223 -15.17 15.32 9.11
C ARG A 223 -15.59 16.65 9.72
N TRP A 224 -14.82 17.19 10.66
CA TRP A 224 -15.10 18.53 11.22
C TRP A 224 -14.94 19.64 10.16
N SER A 225 -13.97 19.50 9.26
CA SER A 225 -13.72 20.44 8.16
C SER A 225 -14.82 20.35 7.10
N GLU A 226 -15.17 19.13 6.65
CA GLU A 226 -16.30 18.84 5.76
C GLU A 226 -17.63 19.40 6.31
N ASP A 227 -17.98 19.06 7.56
CA ASP A 227 -19.18 19.55 8.25
C ASP A 227 -19.19 21.09 8.31
N THR A 228 -18.03 21.73 8.54
CA THR A 228 -17.91 23.19 8.64
C THR A 228 -17.99 23.88 7.28
N ILE A 229 -17.37 23.32 6.23
CA ILE A 229 -17.46 23.85 4.86
C ILE A 229 -18.89 23.72 4.35
N ALA A 230 -19.53 22.56 4.52
CA ALA A 230 -20.93 22.36 4.15
C ALA A 230 -21.87 23.33 4.89
N TRP A 231 -21.60 23.62 6.16
CA TRP A 231 -22.31 24.65 6.92
C TRP A 231 -22.08 26.05 6.34
N ILE A 232 -20.83 26.46 6.05
CA ILE A 232 -20.52 27.77 5.45
C ILE A 232 -21.21 27.94 4.09
N ALA A 233 -21.16 26.91 3.24
CA ALA A 233 -21.82 26.89 1.94
C ALA A 233 -23.34 27.13 2.06
N SER A 234 -23.97 26.58 3.11
CA SER A 234 -25.41 26.75 3.41
C SER A 234 -25.82 28.15 3.89
N LEU A 235 -24.87 29.02 4.27
CA LEU A 235 -25.18 30.33 4.84
C LEU A 235 -25.80 31.28 3.79
N PRO A 236 -26.81 32.08 4.17
CA PRO A 236 -27.36 33.15 3.33
C PRO A 236 -26.45 34.40 3.38
N ALA A 237 -25.20 34.23 2.96
CA ALA A 237 -24.15 35.25 2.92
C ALA A 237 -23.57 35.38 1.50
N SER A 238 -22.86 36.48 1.22
CA SER A 238 -22.14 36.66 -0.05
C SER A 238 -20.95 35.71 -0.17
N ASP A 239 -20.53 35.42 -1.39
CA ASP A 239 -19.41 34.50 -1.66
C ASP A 239 -18.09 34.98 -1.01
N ASP A 240 -17.81 36.29 -1.06
CA ASP A 240 -16.69 36.91 -0.32
C ASP A 240 -16.74 36.61 1.20
N THR A 241 -17.94 36.54 1.78
CA THR A 241 -18.10 36.23 3.22
C THR A 241 -17.84 34.75 3.48
N LYS A 242 -18.26 33.87 2.58
CA LYS A 242 -18.03 32.42 2.68
C LYS A 242 -16.54 32.09 2.55
N ALA A 243 -15.88 32.63 1.53
CA ALA A 243 -14.43 32.49 1.33
C ALA A 243 -13.62 32.97 2.54
N ASN A 244 -14.00 34.10 3.16
CA ASN A 244 -13.36 34.58 4.38
C ASN A 244 -13.59 33.64 5.59
N LEU A 245 -14.77 33.01 5.71
CA LEU A 245 -15.06 32.04 6.76
C LEU A 245 -14.29 30.72 6.56
N GLU A 246 -14.19 30.24 5.32
CA GLU A 246 -13.41 29.06 4.95
C GLU A 246 -11.92 29.28 5.22
N ALA A 247 -11.36 30.42 4.77
CA ALA A 247 -9.98 30.80 5.07
C ALA A 247 -9.72 30.94 6.59
N THR A 248 -10.70 31.43 7.37
CA THR A 248 -10.60 31.49 8.83
C THR A 248 -10.61 30.09 9.45
N MET A 249 -11.43 29.17 8.94
CA MET A 249 -11.48 27.78 9.39
C MET A 249 -10.15 27.07 9.14
N TRP A 250 -9.61 27.17 7.91
CA TRP A 250 -8.31 26.60 7.55
C TRP A 250 -7.13 27.25 8.31
N ALA A 251 -7.22 28.53 8.66
CA ALA A 251 -6.24 29.15 9.55
C ALA A 251 -6.31 28.58 10.99
N VAL A 252 -7.49 28.28 11.52
CA VAL A 252 -7.67 27.62 12.84
C VAL A 252 -7.15 26.17 12.78
N ARG A 253 -7.64 25.41 11.80
CA ARG A 253 -6.92 24.39 11.02
C ARG A 253 -5.45 24.12 11.36
N ARG A 254 -4.65 24.78 10.53
CA ARG A 254 -3.19 24.94 10.51
C ARG A 254 -2.54 25.51 11.77
N THR A 255 -3.26 26.25 12.62
CA THR A 255 -2.66 26.83 13.83
C THR A 255 -2.73 25.89 15.04
N PHE A 256 -3.80 25.10 15.17
CA PHE A 256 -4.09 24.35 16.39
C PHE A 256 -4.27 22.84 16.18
N PHE A 257 -4.42 22.40 14.94
CA PHE A 257 -4.75 21.02 14.57
C PHE A 257 -3.90 20.49 13.40
N ASN A 258 -2.82 21.19 13.04
CA ASN A 258 -1.92 20.85 11.93
C ASN A 258 -1.40 19.42 12.04
N GLN A 259 -1.60 18.60 11.02
CA GLN A 259 -1.14 17.23 10.93
C GLN A 259 0.31 17.18 10.44
N ALA A 260 0.96 16.02 10.54
CA ALA A 260 2.18 15.78 9.79
C ALA A 260 1.79 15.27 8.40
N PRO A 261 2.54 15.57 7.33
CA PRO A 261 2.27 15.04 6.01
C PRO A 261 2.18 13.52 6.01
N THR A 262 1.33 12.95 5.16
CA THR A 262 1.35 11.52 4.85
C THR A 262 2.41 11.21 3.79
N LEU A 263 2.65 9.93 3.50
CA LEU A 263 3.66 9.45 2.56
C LEU A 263 3.17 8.13 1.96
N ASP A 264 3.11 8.03 0.65
CA ASP A 264 2.82 6.76 -0.06
C ASP A 264 3.76 6.55 -1.27
N PRO A 265 5.04 6.22 -1.03
CA PRO A 265 6.03 6.26 -2.10
C PRO A 265 5.89 5.12 -3.10
N VAL A 266 5.87 5.47 -4.38
CA VAL A 266 5.75 4.54 -5.51
C VAL A 266 6.95 4.64 -6.44
N GLN A 267 7.31 3.52 -7.05
CA GLN A 267 8.19 3.46 -8.22
C GLN A 267 7.30 3.37 -9.46
N VAL A 268 7.54 4.23 -10.45
CA VAL A 268 6.70 4.39 -11.65
C VAL A 268 7.38 3.82 -12.90
N GLU A 269 8.69 4.04 -13.07
CA GLU A 269 9.43 3.60 -14.26
C GLU A 269 10.70 2.79 -13.89
N GLY A 270 11.47 2.37 -14.89
CA GLY A 270 12.77 1.73 -14.73
C GLY A 270 12.74 0.34 -14.07
N LEU A 271 11.57 -0.31 -14.04
CA LEU A 271 11.35 -1.62 -13.41
C LEU A 271 12.21 -2.74 -14.01
N LEU A 272 12.54 -2.69 -15.30
CA LEU A 272 13.42 -3.65 -15.96
C LEU A 272 14.89 -3.22 -15.94
N GLU A 273 15.17 -2.02 -16.45
CA GLU A 273 16.52 -1.48 -16.61
C GLU A 273 16.52 0.05 -16.65
N GLY A 274 17.71 0.64 -16.66
CA GLY A 274 17.90 2.08 -16.83
C GLY A 274 17.66 2.90 -15.56
N GLU A 275 17.35 4.18 -15.74
CA GLU A 275 17.05 5.10 -14.65
C GLU A 275 15.63 4.88 -14.12
N ILE A 276 15.47 4.99 -12.80
CA ILE A 276 14.22 4.67 -12.10
C ILE A 276 13.58 5.97 -11.63
N SER A 277 12.40 6.28 -12.17
CA SER A 277 11.59 7.40 -11.69
C SER A 277 10.50 6.92 -10.74
N GLY A 278 10.10 7.79 -9.82
CA GLY A 278 8.99 7.54 -8.93
C GLY A 278 8.54 8.79 -8.19
N LYS A 279 7.61 8.62 -7.25
CA LYS A 279 7.06 9.72 -6.44
C LYS A 279 7.04 9.32 -4.98
N ILE A 280 7.29 10.29 -4.12
CA ILE A 280 7.16 10.16 -2.66
C ILE A 280 5.68 10.21 -2.23
N ASN A 281 4.81 10.82 -3.06
CA ASN A 281 3.39 11.09 -2.80
C ASN A 281 3.15 11.54 -1.35
N ALA A 282 3.78 12.65 -0.96
CA ALA A 282 3.45 13.28 0.31
C ALA A 282 2.24 14.20 0.14
N ASP A 283 1.28 14.07 1.04
CA ASP A 283 0.10 14.94 1.12
C ASP A 283 0.05 15.61 2.49
N ASP A 284 -0.31 16.88 2.52
CA ASP A 284 -0.49 17.67 3.72
C ASP A 284 -1.95 18.12 3.83
N ALA A 285 -2.64 17.66 4.88
CA ALA A 285 -4.08 17.87 5.05
C ALA A 285 -4.48 19.34 5.26
N GLU A 286 -3.52 20.22 5.55
CA GLU A 286 -3.70 21.65 5.67
C GLU A 286 -3.21 22.43 4.44
N GLY A 287 -2.66 21.75 3.43
CA GLY A 287 -2.09 22.36 2.21
C GLY A 287 -0.83 23.19 2.48
N ASP A 288 -0.07 22.87 3.53
CA ASP A 288 1.21 23.52 3.81
C ASP A 288 2.32 23.01 2.88
N GLN A 289 3.31 23.87 2.61
CA GLN A 289 4.44 23.50 1.77
C GLN A 289 5.23 22.36 2.42
N ILE A 290 5.36 21.25 1.70
CA ILE A 290 6.14 20.09 2.12
C ILE A 290 7.61 20.29 1.74
N VAL A 291 8.50 19.84 2.63
CA VAL A 291 9.94 19.91 2.46
C VAL A 291 10.55 18.52 2.61
N TYR A 292 11.07 17.98 1.51
CA TYR A 292 11.66 16.64 1.46
C TYR A 292 13.11 16.61 1.97
N ARG A 293 13.48 15.54 2.67
CA ARG A 293 14.84 15.29 3.17
C ARG A 293 15.21 13.83 3.00
N LEU A 294 16.28 13.55 2.25
CA LEU A 294 16.92 12.24 2.21
C LEU A 294 17.62 11.97 3.55
N VAL A 295 17.05 11.10 4.37
CA VAL A 295 17.54 10.75 5.72
C VAL A 295 18.22 9.38 5.79
N GLY A 296 18.08 8.57 4.75
CA GLY A 296 18.86 7.35 4.52
C GLY A 296 19.17 7.21 3.04
N ARG A 297 20.44 7.00 2.69
CA ARG A 297 20.89 6.87 1.30
C ARG A 297 20.71 5.43 0.79
N PRO A 298 20.49 5.24 -0.52
CA PRO A 298 20.59 3.94 -1.16
C PRO A 298 22.01 3.34 -1.01
N GLN A 299 22.09 2.01 -1.12
CA GLN A 299 23.36 1.27 -1.04
C GLN A 299 24.03 1.04 -2.41
N PHE A 300 23.24 0.86 -3.47
CA PHE A 300 23.69 0.39 -4.78
C PHE A 300 23.54 1.43 -5.89
N GLY A 301 22.85 2.54 -5.65
CA GLY A 301 22.70 3.65 -6.60
C GLY A 301 22.85 5.03 -5.95
N SER A 302 22.34 6.05 -6.62
CA SER A 302 22.16 7.39 -6.06
C SER A 302 20.76 7.91 -6.36
N VAL A 303 20.22 8.77 -5.49
CA VAL A 303 18.87 9.32 -5.64
C VAL A 303 18.89 10.85 -5.55
N VAL A 304 18.17 11.48 -6.46
CA VAL A 304 17.80 12.89 -6.44
C VAL A 304 16.29 12.98 -6.21
N ILE A 305 15.86 13.96 -5.42
CA ILE A 305 14.45 14.24 -5.13
C ILE A 305 14.25 15.71 -5.48
N ASP A 306 13.20 16.03 -6.22
CA ASP A 306 12.82 17.41 -6.56
C ASP A 306 12.01 18.08 -5.41
N ASP A 307 11.59 19.33 -5.62
CA ASP A 307 10.82 20.08 -4.61
C ASP A 307 9.34 19.65 -4.59
N GLU A 308 8.85 19.02 -5.66
CA GLU A 308 7.50 18.48 -5.81
C GLU A 308 7.33 17.06 -5.20
N GLY A 309 8.43 16.37 -4.90
CA GLY A 309 8.44 15.01 -4.37
C GLY A 309 8.49 13.91 -5.43
N GLY A 310 8.78 14.25 -6.69
CA GLY A 310 9.32 13.29 -7.64
C GLY A 310 10.75 12.88 -7.24
N TYR A 311 11.14 11.66 -7.59
CA TYR A 311 12.52 11.20 -7.42
C TYR A 311 13.04 10.47 -8.64
N THR A 312 14.35 10.60 -8.82
CA THR A 312 15.14 9.93 -9.84
C THR A 312 16.22 9.13 -9.12
N TYR A 313 16.14 7.80 -9.19
CA TYR A 313 17.17 6.89 -8.74
C TYR A 313 17.99 6.41 -9.94
N THR A 314 19.28 6.72 -9.93
CA THR A 314 20.25 6.23 -10.91
C THR A 314 20.95 5.00 -10.31
N PRO A 315 20.73 3.78 -10.84
CA PRO A 315 21.42 2.58 -10.37
C PRO A 315 22.93 2.62 -10.60
N GLY A 316 23.68 1.84 -9.81
CA GLY A 316 25.08 1.53 -10.12
C GLY A 316 25.22 0.64 -11.36
N GLU A 317 26.40 0.64 -11.98
CA GLU A 317 26.68 -0.18 -13.17
C GLU A 317 26.43 -1.67 -12.89
N GLY A 318 25.53 -2.28 -13.67
CA GLY A 318 25.16 -3.69 -13.52
C GLY A 318 24.28 -4.02 -12.30
N PHE A 319 23.66 -3.02 -11.66
CA PHE A 319 22.66 -3.26 -10.63
C PHE A 319 21.42 -3.94 -11.22
N LEU A 320 21.04 -5.07 -10.64
CA LEU A 320 19.73 -5.71 -10.76
C LEU A 320 19.36 -6.19 -9.35
N GLY A 321 18.10 -6.02 -8.95
CA GLY A 321 17.58 -6.42 -7.66
C GLY A 321 16.93 -5.29 -6.87
N VAL A 322 17.23 -5.26 -5.56
CA VAL A 322 16.53 -4.43 -4.57
C VAL A 322 17.50 -3.47 -3.88
N ASP A 323 17.09 -2.21 -3.78
CA ASP A 323 17.73 -1.19 -2.95
C ASP A 323 16.66 -0.43 -2.16
N THR A 324 17.05 0.31 -1.12
CA THR A 324 16.12 1.15 -0.36
C THR A 324 16.74 2.48 0.04
N PHE A 325 15.95 3.54 -0.03
CA PHE A 325 16.34 4.84 0.52
C PHE A 325 15.23 5.38 1.43
N ARG A 326 15.57 6.26 2.37
CA ARG A 326 14.60 6.78 3.35
C ARG A 326 14.44 8.28 3.21
N VAL A 327 13.20 8.71 3.04
CA VAL A 327 12.81 10.12 2.92
C VAL A 327 12.01 10.53 4.15
N MET A 328 12.17 11.78 4.56
CA MET A 328 11.33 12.46 5.51
C MET A 328 10.67 13.66 4.83
N ALA A 329 9.35 13.78 4.95
CA ALA A 329 8.57 14.93 4.52
C ALA A 329 8.16 15.75 5.74
N ILE A 330 8.38 17.06 5.70
CA ILE A 330 8.15 18.00 6.81
C ILE A 330 7.27 19.14 6.29
N ASP A 331 6.15 19.41 6.94
CA ASP A 331 5.32 20.59 6.64
C ASP A 331 5.98 21.88 7.16
N ALA A 332 5.76 22.98 6.43
CA ALA A 332 6.17 24.33 6.85
C ALA A 332 5.26 24.96 7.92
N GLY A 333 4.22 24.25 8.36
CA GLY A 333 3.21 24.71 9.30
C GLY A 333 3.70 24.82 10.74
N LEU A 334 2.79 25.26 11.62
CA LEU A 334 3.06 25.22 13.06
C LEU A 334 2.80 23.81 13.57
N HIS A 335 3.81 23.11 14.08
CA HIS A 335 3.72 21.69 14.49
C HIS A 335 2.94 21.45 15.80
N VAL A 336 1.70 21.96 15.85
CA VAL A 336 0.78 21.90 16.99
C VAL A 336 -0.51 21.23 16.56
N ASN A 337 -0.84 20.14 17.23
CA ASN A 337 -2.16 19.51 17.13
C ASN A 337 -2.72 19.27 18.53
N LEU A 338 -3.83 19.91 18.89
CA LEU A 338 -4.43 19.80 20.22
C LEU A 338 -5.12 18.44 20.47
N LEU A 339 -5.44 17.69 19.41
CA LEU A 339 -5.92 16.30 19.51
C LEU A 339 -4.76 15.29 19.48
N ASN A 340 -3.61 15.69 18.94
CA ASN A 340 -2.37 14.90 18.92
C ASN A 340 -1.16 15.74 19.41
N PRO A 341 -1.06 16.04 20.71
CA PRO A 341 -0.05 16.96 21.26
C PRO A 341 1.39 16.44 21.17
N PHE A 342 1.59 15.23 20.65
CA PHE A 342 2.89 14.60 20.41
C PHE A 342 3.06 14.20 18.93
N ARG A 343 2.34 14.85 17.99
CA ARG A 343 2.55 14.66 16.55
C ARG A 343 4.03 14.80 16.17
N ALA A 344 4.47 14.04 15.18
CA ALA A 344 5.82 14.19 14.64
C ALA A 344 6.00 15.55 13.94
N LEU A 345 7.26 16.00 13.80
CA LEU A 345 7.61 17.17 12.98
C LEU A 345 7.37 16.94 11.47
N GLY A 346 7.19 15.67 11.09
CA GLY A 346 7.03 15.22 9.72
C GLY A 346 7.03 13.69 9.69
N SER A 347 6.62 13.11 8.58
CA SER A 347 6.58 11.65 8.39
C SER A 347 7.83 11.16 7.69
N SER A 348 8.13 9.86 7.79
CA SER A 348 9.24 9.24 7.06
C SER A 348 8.87 7.85 6.54
N ALA A 349 9.23 7.56 5.30
CA ALA A 349 8.98 6.29 4.64
C ALA A 349 10.26 5.70 4.06
N PHE A 350 10.30 4.37 3.98
CA PHE A 350 11.24 3.68 3.10
C PHE A 350 10.68 3.71 1.68
N ASN A 351 11.56 3.94 0.72
CA ASN A 351 11.30 3.91 -0.70
C ASN A 351 12.00 2.66 -1.21
N LEU A 352 11.20 1.71 -1.68
CA LEU A 352 11.68 0.42 -2.16
C LEU A 352 11.96 0.55 -3.66
N ILE A 353 13.21 0.33 -4.04
CA ILE A 353 13.61 0.18 -5.43
C ILE A 353 13.55 -1.30 -5.79
N ASN A 354 12.88 -1.63 -6.89
CA ASN A 354 12.89 -2.95 -7.52
C ASN A 354 13.23 -2.76 -9.00
N GLN A 355 14.36 -3.29 -9.44
CA GLN A 355 14.76 -3.30 -10.85
C GLN A 355 15.15 -4.73 -11.23
N ASN A 356 14.34 -5.39 -12.06
CA ASN A 356 14.46 -6.81 -12.38
C ASN A 356 14.64 -7.67 -11.10
N ALA A 357 13.87 -7.32 -10.06
CA ALA A 357 13.99 -7.90 -8.72
C ALA A 357 13.26 -9.25 -8.59
N ILE A 358 12.35 -9.54 -9.52
CA ILE A 358 11.67 -10.82 -9.68
C ILE A 358 11.99 -11.28 -11.09
N SER A 359 12.73 -12.38 -11.22
CA SER A 359 12.98 -13.03 -12.51
C SER A 359 12.33 -14.42 -12.52
N PHE A 360 12.09 -14.95 -13.71
CA PHE A 360 11.54 -16.29 -13.89
C PHE A 360 12.55 -17.17 -14.63
N ALA A 361 12.50 -18.48 -14.38
CA ALA A 361 13.28 -19.48 -15.09
C ALA A 361 12.42 -20.73 -15.30
N PHE A 362 12.15 -21.05 -16.56
CA PHE A 362 11.25 -22.13 -16.96
C PHE A 362 12.03 -23.35 -17.48
N THR A 363 11.70 -24.54 -16.99
CA THR A 363 12.13 -25.82 -17.55
C THR A 363 10.98 -26.41 -18.36
N TYR A 364 11.04 -26.30 -19.69
CA TYR A 364 9.96 -26.84 -20.55
C TYR A 364 10.20 -28.30 -20.91
N ASP A 365 9.23 -29.18 -20.64
CA ASP A 365 9.07 -30.47 -21.31
C ASP A 365 7.96 -30.37 -22.37
N GLY A 366 7.99 -31.27 -23.37
CA GLY A 366 7.01 -31.32 -24.45
C GLY A 366 7.39 -30.61 -25.75
N ASP A 367 6.84 -31.13 -26.85
CA ASP A 367 7.14 -30.68 -28.23
C ASP A 367 6.29 -29.46 -28.64
N GLU A 368 5.11 -29.23 -28.03
CA GLU A 368 4.26 -28.08 -28.37
C GLU A 368 4.79 -26.76 -27.80
N TRP A 369 5.69 -26.78 -26.81
CA TRP A 369 6.39 -25.58 -26.34
C TRP A 369 7.44 -25.09 -27.35
N THR A 370 6.97 -24.46 -28.44
CA THR A 370 7.82 -23.79 -29.45
C THR A 370 8.48 -22.54 -28.89
N ASP A 371 9.59 -22.09 -29.51
CA ASP A 371 10.34 -20.88 -29.11
C ASP A 371 9.43 -19.66 -28.90
N VAL A 372 8.43 -19.43 -29.77
CA VAL A 372 7.50 -18.30 -29.69
C VAL A 372 6.54 -18.41 -28.49
N ARG A 373 6.10 -19.63 -28.14
CA ARG A 373 5.25 -19.89 -26.96
C ARG A 373 6.06 -19.71 -25.66
N ARG A 374 7.33 -20.11 -25.66
CA ARG A 374 8.26 -19.90 -24.53
C ARG A 374 8.54 -18.41 -24.31
N GLU A 375 8.92 -17.70 -25.38
CA GLU A 375 9.15 -16.25 -25.38
C GLU A 375 7.92 -15.49 -24.85
N LYS A 376 6.70 -15.90 -25.26
CA LYS A 376 5.48 -15.27 -24.75
C LYS A 376 5.22 -15.56 -23.26
N LEU A 377 5.47 -16.78 -22.77
CA LEU A 377 5.35 -17.06 -21.33
C LEU A 377 6.37 -16.26 -20.51
N GLU A 378 7.61 -16.14 -21.00
CA GLU A 378 8.68 -15.35 -20.39
C GLU A 378 8.32 -13.86 -20.33
N GLU A 379 7.78 -13.29 -21.41
CA GLU A 379 7.27 -11.92 -21.49
C GLU A 379 6.14 -11.67 -20.48
N VAL A 380 5.15 -12.56 -20.43
CA VAL A 380 3.99 -12.43 -19.54
C VAL A 380 4.38 -12.60 -18.06
N ALA A 381 5.31 -13.51 -17.76
CA ALA A 381 5.82 -13.64 -16.40
C ALA A 381 6.64 -12.39 -15.99
N ALA A 382 7.44 -11.83 -16.90
CA ALA A 382 8.20 -10.61 -16.65
C ALA A 382 7.31 -9.38 -16.37
N SER A 383 6.12 -9.26 -16.98
CA SER A 383 5.21 -8.15 -16.69
C SER A 383 4.64 -8.18 -15.26
N LEU A 384 4.58 -9.34 -14.60
CA LEU A 384 4.12 -9.44 -13.21
C LEU A 384 4.95 -8.60 -12.22
N GLN A 385 6.21 -8.26 -12.55
CA GLN A 385 7.03 -7.38 -11.72
C GLN A 385 6.46 -5.95 -11.61
N GLU A 386 5.54 -5.54 -12.49
CA GLU A 386 4.84 -4.25 -12.41
C GLU A 386 3.92 -4.20 -11.20
N TYR A 387 3.31 -5.33 -10.83
CA TYR A 387 2.35 -5.47 -9.73
C TYR A 387 2.99 -5.94 -8.42
N PHE A 388 4.06 -6.72 -8.48
CA PHE A 388 4.73 -7.27 -7.30
C PHE A 388 6.01 -6.51 -6.94
N ARG A 389 6.28 -6.38 -5.64
CA ARG A 389 7.53 -5.81 -5.11
C ARG A 389 8.08 -6.74 -4.03
N VAL A 390 9.39 -6.99 -4.07
CA VAL A 390 10.11 -7.87 -3.16
C VAL A 390 11.17 -7.10 -2.37
N THR A 391 11.49 -7.59 -1.17
CA THR A 391 12.50 -6.98 -0.28
C THR A 391 13.91 -7.55 -0.45
N LYS A 392 14.05 -8.62 -1.23
CA LYS A 392 15.30 -9.20 -1.73
C LYS A 392 15.03 -9.66 -3.16
N ALA A 393 16.04 -9.63 -4.03
CA ALA A 393 15.89 -10.14 -5.39
C ALA A 393 15.67 -11.67 -5.38
N VAL A 394 14.80 -12.17 -6.25
CA VAL A 394 14.45 -13.60 -6.36
C VAL A 394 14.34 -14.06 -7.81
N THR A 395 14.71 -15.31 -8.03
CA THR A 395 14.38 -16.05 -9.25
C THR A 395 13.36 -17.12 -8.89
N LEU A 396 12.18 -17.07 -9.52
CA LEU A 396 11.16 -18.11 -9.43
C LEU A 396 11.43 -19.16 -10.51
N THR A 397 11.55 -20.42 -10.11
CA THR A 397 11.75 -21.56 -11.00
C THR A 397 10.43 -22.31 -11.20
N PHE A 398 10.12 -22.65 -12.44
CA PHE A 398 8.92 -23.40 -12.80
C PHE A 398 9.29 -24.53 -13.75
N ASP A 399 8.86 -25.74 -13.45
CA ASP A 399 8.81 -26.82 -14.44
C ASP A 399 7.49 -26.67 -15.22
N VAL A 400 7.55 -26.80 -16.55
CA VAL A 400 6.46 -26.44 -17.48
C VAL A 400 6.23 -27.56 -18.47
N ASP A 401 5.12 -28.27 -18.29
CA ASP A 401 4.80 -29.49 -19.03
C ASP A 401 3.62 -29.27 -20.00
N GLU A 402 3.37 -30.25 -20.87
CA GLU A 402 2.20 -30.31 -21.76
C GLU A 402 1.23 -31.41 -21.29
N GLU A 403 -0.07 -31.11 -21.28
CA GLU A 403 -1.14 -32.05 -20.95
C GLU A 403 -2.20 -32.09 -22.05
N ASP A 404 -2.79 -33.26 -22.30
CA ASP A 404 -3.91 -33.45 -23.21
C ASP A 404 -5.14 -33.94 -22.42
N ALA A 405 -5.67 -33.02 -21.60
CA ALA A 405 -6.79 -33.28 -20.68
C ALA A 405 -8.01 -32.42 -21.04
N PRO A 406 -9.15 -33.01 -21.43
CA PRO A 406 -10.32 -32.23 -21.81
C PRO A 406 -10.90 -31.45 -20.62
N GLY A 407 -11.17 -30.16 -20.83
CA GLY A 407 -11.88 -29.29 -19.88
C GLY A 407 -11.01 -28.41 -18.98
N THR A 408 -9.68 -28.47 -19.10
CA THR A 408 -8.72 -27.55 -18.44
C THR A 408 -7.88 -26.89 -19.51
N LEU A 409 -7.71 -25.56 -19.48
CA LEU A 409 -6.89 -24.83 -20.47
C LEU A 409 -5.41 -24.80 -20.09
N ALA A 410 -5.14 -24.54 -18.83
CA ALA A 410 -3.85 -24.65 -18.19
C ALA A 410 -4.08 -24.85 -16.69
N SER A 411 -3.00 -25.10 -15.93
CA SER A 411 -2.99 -24.97 -14.49
C SER A 411 -1.59 -24.58 -14.02
N ALA A 412 -1.48 -23.82 -12.93
CA ALA A 412 -0.20 -23.70 -12.23
C ALA A 412 -0.36 -23.79 -10.71
N ASP A 413 0.60 -24.45 -10.06
CA ASP A 413 0.63 -24.55 -8.60
C ASP A 413 2.02 -24.33 -8.00
N SER A 414 2.05 -24.21 -6.68
CA SER A 414 3.29 -24.26 -5.91
C SER A 414 3.03 -24.96 -4.58
N SER A 415 3.86 -25.97 -4.29
CA SER A 415 3.77 -26.74 -3.05
C SER A 415 3.83 -25.86 -1.79
N ARG A 416 3.10 -26.23 -0.75
CA ARG A 416 3.19 -25.55 0.56
C ARG A 416 4.52 -25.87 1.25
N ILE A 417 5.14 -24.87 1.89
CA ILE A 417 6.45 -25.00 2.57
C ILE A 417 6.46 -25.99 3.77
N SER A 418 5.31 -26.54 4.15
CA SER A 418 5.18 -27.46 5.27
C SER A 418 3.86 -28.24 5.19
N THR A 419 3.92 -29.50 5.60
CA THR A 419 2.76 -30.41 5.75
C THR A 419 2.24 -30.49 7.19
N ALA A 420 2.83 -29.75 8.13
CA ALA A 420 2.40 -29.73 9.52
C ALA A 420 1.05 -29.01 9.71
N PRO A 421 0.32 -29.24 10.83
CA PRO A 421 -0.85 -28.43 11.17
C PRO A 421 -0.52 -26.93 11.23
N GLY A 422 -1.31 -26.11 10.54
CA GLY A 422 -1.11 -24.66 10.43
C GLY A 422 -1.59 -24.12 9.09
N TYR A 423 -1.57 -22.80 8.97
CA TYR A 423 -1.63 -22.08 7.70
C TYR A 423 -0.21 -21.97 7.14
N TRP A 424 -0.03 -22.29 5.85
CA TRP A 424 1.28 -22.29 5.21
C TRP A 424 1.20 -21.68 3.82
N ARG A 425 2.23 -20.89 3.52
CA ARG A 425 2.48 -20.28 2.21
C ARG A 425 2.88 -21.36 1.19
N THR A 426 2.64 -21.09 -0.09
CA THR A 426 3.33 -21.81 -1.17
C THR A 426 4.83 -21.48 -1.16
N VAL A 427 5.67 -22.26 -1.84
CA VAL A 427 7.09 -21.97 -1.98
C VAL A 427 7.28 -20.61 -2.68
N VAL A 428 6.59 -20.38 -3.81
CA VAL A 428 6.62 -19.10 -4.53
C VAL A 428 6.24 -17.93 -3.62
N GLN A 429 5.13 -18.05 -2.88
CA GLN A 429 4.69 -17.00 -1.95
C GLN A 429 5.67 -16.77 -0.80
N HIS A 430 6.30 -17.83 -0.29
CA HIS A 430 7.36 -17.70 0.71
C HIS A 430 8.57 -16.95 0.14
N LYS A 431 9.07 -17.38 -1.01
CA LYS A 431 10.25 -16.84 -1.70
C LYS A 431 10.06 -15.37 -2.06
N LEU A 432 8.94 -14.98 -2.65
CA LEU A 432 8.60 -13.57 -2.90
C LEU A 432 8.62 -12.72 -1.62
N GLN A 433 8.06 -13.22 -0.52
CA GLN A 433 7.90 -12.44 0.72
C GLN A 433 9.15 -12.39 1.61
N THR A 434 10.06 -13.38 1.51
CA THR A 434 11.24 -13.50 2.37
C THR A 434 12.57 -13.43 1.62
N GLY A 435 12.57 -13.66 0.31
CA GLY A 435 13.75 -13.95 -0.50
C GLY A 435 14.52 -15.19 -0.05
N GLU A 436 13.86 -16.13 0.63
CA GLU A 436 14.44 -17.40 1.07
C GLU A 436 13.82 -18.54 0.28
N ASP A 437 14.69 -19.42 -0.21
CA ASP A 437 14.32 -20.60 -0.97
C ASP A 437 14.00 -21.76 0.00
N ALA A 438 12.78 -22.29 -0.08
CA ALA A 438 12.25 -23.25 0.88
C ALA A 438 12.32 -24.72 0.42
N ASN A 439 12.57 -24.98 -0.87
CA ASN A 439 12.60 -26.31 -1.51
C ASN A 439 13.96 -26.64 -2.15
N GLY A 440 14.84 -25.66 -2.32
CA GLY A 440 16.27 -25.80 -2.59
C GLY A 440 16.62 -25.84 -4.08
N ALA A 441 16.54 -27.00 -4.70
CA ALA A 441 16.90 -27.21 -6.11
C ALA A 441 15.74 -27.77 -6.97
N THR A 442 14.59 -28.01 -6.34
CA THR A 442 13.33 -28.31 -7.02
C THR A 442 12.73 -27.01 -7.58
N ALA A 443 11.95 -27.06 -8.65
CA ALA A 443 11.17 -25.90 -9.10
C ALA A 443 10.25 -25.37 -7.99
N ASP A 444 10.14 -24.04 -7.87
CA ASP A 444 9.26 -23.36 -6.92
C ASP A 444 7.78 -23.65 -7.19
N GLY A 445 7.42 -23.85 -8.46
CA GLY A 445 6.09 -24.24 -8.91
C GLY A 445 6.11 -25.10 -10.17
N GLU A 446 4.92 -25.49 -10.61
CA GLU A 446 4.68 -26.34 -11.79
C GLU A 446 3.61 -25.66 -12.65
N ILE A 447 3.71 -25.76 -13.98
CA ILE A 447 2.71 -25.28 -14.95
C ILE A 447 2.39 -26.44 -15.89
N SER A 448 1.11 -26.83 -16.00
CA SER A 448 0.61 -27.74 -17.03
C SER A 448 -0.19 -26.93 -18.05
N TRP A 449 0.05 -27.12 -19.35
CA TRP A 449 -0.65 -26.39 -20.41
C TRP A 449 -1.32 -27.32 -21.43
N ASN A 450 -2.59 -27.02 -21.77
CA ASN A 450 -3.37 -27.84 -22.68
C ASN A 450 -3.37 -27.32 -24.12
N TRP A 451 -2.57 -27.98 -24.96
CA TRP A 451 -2.48 -27.73 -26.40
C TRP A 451 -3.45 -28.59 -27.24
N GLY A 452 -4.38 -29.32 -26.61
CA GLY A 452 -5.24 -30.32 -27.23
C GLY A 452 -6.06 -29.87 -28.44
N ASP A 453 -6.43 -30.85 -29.28
CA ASP A 453 -7.08 -30.68 -30.58
C ASP A 453 -8.35 -29.80 -30.52
N GLY A 454 -8.21 -28.52 -30.82
CA GLY A 454 -9.31 -27.54 -30.87
C GLY A 454 -9.02 -26.22 -30.15
N ASN A 455 -8.06 -26.19 -29.22
CA ASN A 455 -7.67 -24.96 -28.53
C ASN A 455 -6.86 -24.05 -29.48
N VAL A 456 -7.49 -23.02 -30.03
CA VAL A 456 -6.80 -21.97 -30.79
C VAL A 456 -6.35 -20.88 -29.81
N TRP A 457 -5.08 -20.49 -29.88
CA TRP A 457 -4.44 -19.61 -28.90
C TRP A 457 -3.92 -18.33 -29.54
N ALA A 458 -4.39 -17.18 -29.06
CA ALA A 458 -3.87 -15.88 -29.43
C ALA A 458 -2.64 -15.54 -28.55
N LEU A 459 -1.47 -15.44 -29.17
CA LEU A 459 -0.22 -15.03 -28.50
C LEU A 459 0.04 -13.51 -28.58
N GLY A 460 -0.75 -12.78 -29.37
CA GLY A 460 -0.62 -11.33 -29.57
C GLY A 460 -1.58 -10.50 -28.72
N ASP A 461 -1.71 -9.21 -29.07
CA ASP A 461 -2.65 -8.29 -28.43
C ASP A 461 -4.03 -8.27 -29.10
N ASP A 462 -4.09 -8.60 -30.39
CA ASP A 462 -5.33 -8.89 -31.09
C ASP A 462 -5.76 -10.33 -30.77
N VAL A 463 -6.90 -10.50 -30.11
CA VAL A 463 -7.53 -11.80 -29.77
C VAL A 463 -8.93 -11.82 -30.41
N SER A 464 -9.26 -12.86 -31.20
CA SER A 464 -10.62 -13.00 -31.75
C SER A 464 -11.57 -13.73 -30.79
N ASP A 465 -12.88 -13.59 -31.01
CA ASP A 465 -13.93 -14.27 -30.23
C ASP A 465 -13.88 -15.82 -30.35
N GLU A 466 -13.02 -16.36 -31.22
CA GLU A 466 -12.78 -17.79 -31.44
C GLU A 466 -11.43 -18.30 -30.88
N GLU A 467 -10.61 -17.43 -30.28
CA GLU A 467 -9.29 -17.75 -29.75
C GLU A 467 -9.25 -17.56 -28.22
N PHE A 468 -8.47 -18.39 -27.52
CA PHE A 468 -8.16 -18.17 -26.10
C PHE A 468 -7.01 -17.17 -25.96
N ASP A 469 -7.17 -16.20 -25.06
CA ASP A 469 -6.13 -15.23 -24.71
C ASP A 469 -5.03 -15.91 -23.86
N PHE A 470 -3.91 -16.27 -24.49
CA PHE A 470 -2.76 -16.90 -23.81
C PHE A 470 -2.23 -16.01 -22.67
N THR A 471 -2.25 -14.69 -22.84
CA THR A 471 -1.70 -13.75 -21.85
C THR A 471 -2.57 -13.74 -20.59
N ALA A 472 -3.89 -13.62 -20.75
CA ALA A 472 -4.81 -13.61 -19.62
C ALA A 472 -4.77 -14.94 -18.84
N VAL A 473 -4.79 -16.08 -19.55
CA VAL A 473 -4.68 -17.42 -18.92
C VAL A 473 -3.35 -17.59 -18.20
N ALA A 474 -2.22 -17.21 -18.81
CA ALA A 474 -0.91 -17.33 -18.16
C ALA A 474 -0.80 -16.47 -16.88
N ILE A 475 -1.35 -15.24 -16.88
CA ILE A 475 -1.39 -14.41 -15.67
C ILE A 475 -2.29 -15.05 -14.60
N HIS A 476 -3.48 -15.53 -14.98
CA HIS A 476 -4.43 -16.20 -14.10
C HIS A 476 -3.80 -17.40 -13.39
N GLU A 477 -3.21 -18.34 -14.14
CA GLU A 477 -2.64 -19.55 -13.56
C GLU A 477 -1.46 -19.24 -12.64
N LEU A 478 -0.57 -18.32 -13.03
CA LEU A 478 0.56 -17.91 -12.18
C LEU A 478 0.08 -17.38 -10.81
N MET A 479 -1.12 -16.82 -10.69
CA MET A 479 -1.65 -16.40 -9.39
C MET A 479 -2.00 -17.56 -8.46
N HIS A 480 -2.44 -18.71 -8.99
CA HIS A 480 -2.62 -19.92 -8.19
C HIS A 480 -1.30 -20.38 -7.57
N ALA A 481 -0.20 -20.39 -8.35
CA ALA A 481 1.15 -20.67 -7.82
C ALA A 481 1.62 -19.61 -6.79
N PHE A 482 1.30 -18.33 -6.99
CA PHE A 482 1.57 -17.24 -6.03
C PHE A 482 0.72 -17.35 -4.74
N GLY A 483 -0.21 -18.31 -4.68
CA GLY A 483 -0.95 -18.68 -3.49
C GLY A 483 -2.38 -18.12 -3.42
N TRP A 484 -2.95 -17.64 -4.52
CA TRP A 484 -4.39 -17.43 -4.66
C TRP A 484 -5.10 -18.77 -4.93
N GLY A 485 -5.08 -19.66 -3.93
CA GLY A 485 -5.66 -20.99 -4.03
C GLY A 485 -6.02 -21.57 -2.67
N SER A 486 -7.15 -22.28 -2.60
CA SER A 486 -7.66 -22.86 -1.36
C SER A 486 -7.16 -24.30 -1.15
N THR A 487 -7.16 -24.79 0.10
CA THR A 487 -7.13 -26.25 0.38
C THR A 487 -8.52 -26.82 0.66
N LEU A 488 -9.57 -26.01 0.52
CA LEU A 488 -10.95 -26.47 0.66
C LEU A 488 -11.40 -27.19 -0.63
N ALA A 489 -12.01 -28.35 -0.44
CA ALA A 489 -12.60 -29.19 -1.46
C ALA A 489 -14.12 -29.34 -1.21
N GLU A 490 -14.77 -30.23 -1.97
CA GLU A 490 -16.19 -30.55 -1.84
C GLU A 490 -16.62 -30.94 -0.40
N ALA A 491 -17.93 -30.85 -0.14
CA ALA A 491 -18.54 -31.19 1.14
C ALA A 491 -18.09 -32.56 1.67
N GLY A 492 -17.72 -32.63 2.95
CA GLY A 492 -17.20 -33.84 3.59
C GLY A 492 -15.73 -34.20 3.33
N LYS A 493 -15.02 -33.53 2.40
CA LYS A 493 -13.59 -33.77 2.14
C LYS A 493 -12.63 -32.90 2.95
N ASN A 494 -13.13 -31.82 3.56
CA ASN A 494 -12.35 -30.77 4.24
C ASN A 494 -11.69 -31.15 5.58
N GLN A 495 -11.36 -32.44 5.77
CA GLN A 495 -10.74 -32.96 6.98
C GLN A 495 -9.24 -32.64 7.03
N GLY A 496 -8.71 -32.42 8.24
CA GLY A 496 -7.29 -32.09 8.46
C GLY A 496 -7.09 -30.62 8.87
N THR A 497 -5.83 -30.28 9.11
CA THR A 497 -5.41 -29.00 9.73
C THR A 497 -4.17 -28.36 9.07
N ASN A 498 -3.65 -28.93 7.98
CA ASN A 498 -2.68 -28.28 7.10
C ASN A 498 -3.46 -27.50 6.04
N ARG A 499 -3.32 -26.18 6.01
CA ARG A 499 -4.12 -25.23 5.22
C ARG A 499 -3.20 -24.32 4.40
N ALA A 500 -3.70 -23.78 3.29
CA ALA A 500 -3.04 -22.67 2.60
C ALA A 500 -3.21 -21.38 3.40
N GLU A 501 -2.26 -20.43 3.31
CA GLU A 501 -2.41 -19.12 3.96
C GLU A 501 -3.67 -18.38 3.46
N TYR A 502 -4.08 -18.60 2.21
CA TYR A 502 -5.32 -18.09 1.63
C TYR A 502 -6.57 -18.49 2.44
N ASP A 503 -6.65 -19.75 2.89
CA ASP A 503 -7.82 -20.30 3.59
C ASP A 503 -8.16 -19.53 4.87
N ARG A 504 -7.14 -18.93 5.50
CA ARG A 504 -7.25 -18.13 6.73
C ARG A 504 -8.17 -16.92 6.59
N PHE A 505 -8.35 -16.43 5.37
CA PHE A 505 -9.15 -15.25 5.06
C PHE A 505 -10.56 -15.60 4.59
N ILE A 506 -10.89 -16.88 4.41
CA ILE A 506 -12.23 -17.29 3.98
C ILE A 506 -13.20 -17.15 5.16
N VAL A 507 -14.29 -16.43 4.92
CA VAL A 507 -15.30 -16.12 5.94
C VAL A 507 -16.72 -16.30 5.40
N THR A 508 -17.68 -16.44 6.30
CA THR A 508 -19.10 -16.31 5.95
C THR A 508 -19.47 -14.87 5.58
N ALA A 509 -20.65 -14.68 5.01
CA ALA A 509 -21.28 -13.38 4.77
C ALA A 509 -21.52 -12.50 6.03
N ASP A 510 -21.22 -13.01 7.24
CA ASP A 510 -21.23 -12.26 8.51
C ASP A 510 -19.80 -11.99 9.03
N GLY A 511 -18.77 -12.30 8.23
CA GLY A 511 -17.35 -12.21 8.58
C GLY A 511 -16.92 -13.20 9.67
N ILE A 512 -17.57 -14.36 9.76
CA ILE A 512 -17.22 -15.44 10.69
C ILE A 512 -16.22 -16.38 10.02
N ASP A 513 -15.10 -16.65 10.68
CA ASP A 513 -14.08 -17.64 10.31
C ASP A 513 -14.72 -19.04 10.15
N VAL A 514 -14.46 -19.68 9.01
CA VAL A 514 -14.98 -21.02 8.67
C VAL A 514 -14.07 -22.18 9.12
N LEU A 515 -12.85 -21.87 9.59
CA LEU A 515 -11.79 -22.80 10.01
C LEU A 515 -11.41 -22.60 11.48
N ALA A 516 -12.40 -22.74 12.37
CA ALA A 516 -12.22 -22.63 13.81
C ALA A 516 -11.15 -23.63 14.32
N ASN A 517 -9.99 -23.11 14.74
CA ASN A 517 -8.80 -23.89 15.12
C ASN A 517 -8.24 -24.79 13.97
N LEU A 518 -8.27 -24.30 12.72
CA LEU A 518 -7.85 -25.01 11.50
C LEU A 518 -8.81 -26.13 11.03
N GLU A 519 -9.86 -26.41 11.79
CA GLU A 519 -10.84 -27.47 11.51
C GLU A 519 -12.06 -26.92 10.76
N TRP A 520 -12.44 -27.60 9.68
CA TRP A 520 -13.67 -27.31 8.95
C TRP A 520 -14.89 -27.87 9.67
N SER A 521 -15.94 -27.05 9.79
CA SER A 521 -17.24 -27.50 10.32
C SER A 521 -18.16 -27.95 9.18
N VAL A 522 -18.75 -29.15 9.31
CA VAL A 522 -19.81 -29.66 8.41
C VAL A 522 -21.01 -28.71 8.32
N ALA A 523 -21.22 -27.82 9.31
CA ALA A 523 -22.23 -26.76 9.23
C ALA A 523 -21.95 -25.70 8.14
N ASN A 524 -20.72 -25.67 7.60
CA ASN A 524 -20.33 -24.81 6.48
C ASN A 524 -20.41 -25.53 5.12
N ASP A 525 -20.64 -26.85 5.07
CA ASP A 525 -20.74 -27.60 3.80
C ASP A 525 -21.72 -26.97 2.78
N PRO A 526 -22.92 -26.49 3.16
CA PRO A 526 -23.83 -25.83 2.21
C PRO A 526 -23.26 -24.55 1.58
N LYS A 527 -22.31 -23.89 2.25
CA LYS A 527 -21.73 -22.61 1.80
C LYS A 527 -20.74 -22.77 0.66
N LEU A 528 -20.12 -23.96 0.56
CA LEU A 528 -19.26 -24.34 -0.56
C LEU A 528 -20.01 -24.25 -1.90
N THR A 529 -21.33 -24.45 -1.87
CA THR A 529 -22.21 -24.43 -3.05
C THR A 529 -23.31 -23.35 -2.97
N GLY A 530 -22.96 -22.15 -2.50
CA GLY A 530 -23.83 -20.96 -2.51
C GLY A 530 -24.91 -20.90 -1.42
N GLY A 531 -25.07 -21.95 -0.62
CA GLY A 531 -25.97 -21.97 0.54
C GLY A 531 -25.60 -20.92 1.59
N ASP A 532 -26.59 -20.45 2.35
CA ASP A 532 -26.43 -19.43 3.40
C ASP A 532 -25.71 -18.13 2.97
N ARG A 533 -25.85 -17.73 1.69
CA ARG A 533 -25.17 -16.60 1.02
C ARG A 533 -23.73 -16.86 0.55
N GLY A 534 -23.26 -18.11 0.56
CA GLY A 534 -21.94 -18.47 0.06
C GLY A 534 -20.78 -18.07 0.99
N LEU A 535 -19.61 -17.87 0.39
CA LEU A 535 -18.33 -17.60 1.06
C LEU A 535 -17.64 -16.39 0.43
N TYR A 536 -16.85 -15.70 1.27
CA TYR A 536 -16.22 -14.42 0.92
C TYR A 536 -14.77 -14.41 1.39
N PHE A 537 -13.94 -13.63 0.72
CA PHE A 537 -12.59 -13.32 1.16
C PHE A 537 -12.60 -12.09 2.08
N GLY A 538 -12.12 -12.30 3.31
CA GLY A 538 -12.12 -11.34 4.41
C GLY A 538 -10.75 -10.76 4.75
N GLY A 539 -9.79 -10.79 3.81
CA GLY A 539 -8.49 -10.13 3.97
C GLY A 539 -8.64 -8.61 4.02
N SER A 540 -7.99 -7.94 4.97
CA SER A 540 -8.20 -6.51 5.24
C SER A 540 -7.99 -5.60 4.03
N ASN A 541 -6.95 -5.87 3.24
CA ASN A 541 -6.59 -5.05 2.08
C ASN A 541 -7.60 -5.26 0.93
N ALA A 542 -8.09 -6.49 0.75
CA ALA A 542 -9.13 -6.80 -0.23
C ALA A 542 -10.48 -6.18 0.18
N ILE A 543 -10.80 -6.16 1.48
CA ILE A 543 -11.96 -5.44 2.02
C ILE A 543 -11.84 -3.94 1.76
N GLU A 544 -10.65 -3.35 1.95
CA GLU A 544 -10.39 -1.93 1.74
C GLU A 544 -10.53 -1.55 0.26
N ALA A 545 -9.90 -2.32 -0.65
CA ALA A 545 -10.06 -2.18 -2.10
C ALA A 545 -11.53 -2.33 -2.54
N TYR A 546 -12.27 -3.28 -1.96
CA TYR A 546 -13.70 -3.49 -2.22
C TYR A 546 -14.61 -2.61 -1.35
N GLY A 547 -14.18 -1.37 -1.05
CA GLY A 547 -15.01 -0.32 -0.47
C GLY A 547 -15.54 -0.58 0.94
N GLY A 548 -14.89 -1.46 1.72
CA GLY A 548 -15.32 -1.89 3.05
C GLY A 548 -16.24 -3.12 3.08
N TYR A 549 -16.40 -3.82 1.96
CA TYR A 549 -17.20 -5.04 1.84
C TYR A 549 -16.32 -6.29 1.78
N LEU A 550 -16.86 -7.43 2.23
CA LEU A 550 -16.24 -8.74 2.01
C LEU A 550 -16.32 -9.06 0.51
N VAL A 551 -15.24 -9.62 -0.05
CA VAL A 551 -15.13 -9.90 -1.49
C VAL A 551 -15.81 -11.24 -1.82
N PRO A 552 -16.84 -11.29 -2.68
CA PRO A 552 -17.53 -12.54 -3.04
C PRO A 552 -16.60 -13.57 -3.70
N LEU A 553 -16.52 -14.77 -3.13
CA LEU A 553 -15.84 -15.92 -3.75
C LEU A 553 -16.83 -16.79 -4.51
N ARG A 554 -16.35 -17.46 -5.55
CA ARG A 554 -17.18 -18.32 -6.39
C ARG A 554 -17.75 -19.50 -5.62
N THR A 555 -19.08 -19.54 -5.52
CA THR A 555 -19.81 -20.64 -4.87
C THR A 555 -21.05 -20.99 -5.68
N SER A 556 -20.86 -21.72 -6.77
CA SER A 556 -21.94 -22.19 -7.67
C SER A 556 -22.86 -23.21 -7.00
N THR A 557 -24.03 -23.49 -7.59
CA THR A 557 -25.01 -24.43 -7.00
C THR A 557 -24.54 -25.89 -6.99
N ILE A 558 -23.49 -26.21 -7.75
CA ILE A 558 -22.75 -27.48 -7.75
C ILE A 558 -21.26 -27.17 -7.51
N TRP A 559 -20.54 -28.08 -6.87
CA TRP A 559 -19.09 -27.95 -6.65
C TRP A 559 -18.32 -28.08 -7.98
N GLY A 560 -17.56 -27.05 -8.35
CA GLY A 560 -16.82 -26.95 -9.61
C GLY A 560 -15.35 -27.40 -9.55
N GLY A 561 -14.97 -28.29 -8.63
CA GLY A 561 -13.57 -28.69 -8.46
C GLY A 561 -12.70 -27.54 -7.91
N GLY A 562 -11.45 -27.45 -8.39
CA GLY A 562 -10.56 -26.31 -8.07
C GLY A 562 -11.10 -24.96 -8.54
N SER A 563 -12.15 -24.96 -9.36
CA SER A 563 -12.79 -23.74 -9.85
C SER A 563 -13.73 -23.08 -8.82
N SER A 564 -14.10 -23.75 -7.72
CA SER A 564 -14.91 -23.17 -6.62
C SER A 564 -14.02 -22.64 -5.48
N ILE A 565 -14.32 -21.46 -4.92
CA ILE A 565 -13.62 -20.80 -3.78
C ILE A 565 -12.20 -20.27 -4.08
N HIS A 566 -11.48 -20.86 -5.04
CA HIS A 566 -10.22 -20.30 -5.54
C HIS A 566 -10.43 -18.98 -6.30
N HIS A 567 -11.63 -18.80 -6.88
CA HIS A 567 -11.99 -17.66 -7.73
C HIS A 567 -12.91 -16.65 -7.07
N LEU A 568 -12.94 -15.46 -7.65
CA LEU A 568 -13.97 -14.46 -7.44
C LEU A 568 -15.31 -14.92 -8.04
N SER A 569 -16.42 -14.46 -7.48
CA SER A 569 -17.77 -14.83 -7.93
C SER A 569 -18.05 -14.27 -9.33
N ASP A 570 -18.25 -15.14 -10.32
CA ASP A 570 -18.51 -14.77 -11.72
C ASP A 570 -19.87 -14.07 -11.87
N ALA A 571 -20.84 -14.43 -11.04
CA ALA A 571 -22.10 -13.69 -10.97
C ALA A 571 -21.93 -12.27 -10.37
N THR A 572 -20.85 -12.01 -9.65
CA THR A 572 -20.54 -10.70 -9.04
C THR A 572 -19.75 -9.82 -9.98
N PHE A 573 -18.61 -10.30 -10.46
CA PHE A 573 -17.62 -9.62 -11.30
C PHE A 573 -17.78 -10.11 -12.74
N ALA A 574 -18.45 -9.33 -13.59
CA ALA A 574 -18.84 -9.74 -14.94
C ALA A 574 -18.96 -8.54 -15.90
N GLY A 575 -18.77 -8.80 -17.19
CA GLY A 575 -18.73 -7.74 -18.22
C GLY A 575 -17.57 -6.78 -17.93
N ASP A 576 -17.83 -5.46 -18.01
CA ASP A 576 -16.82 -4.43 -17.72
C ASP A 576 -16.19 -4.52 -16.30
N ASP A 577 -16.77 -5.29 -15.37
CA ASP A 577 -16.24 -5.53 -14.02
C ASP A 577 -15.60 -6.93 -13.84
N GLU A 578 -15.36 -7.69 -14.91
CA GLU A 578 -14.57 -8.93 -14.86
C GLU A 578 -13.15 -8.67 -14.32
N LYS A 579 -12.53 -9.70 -13.75
CA LYS A 579 -11.23 -9.64 -13.06
C LYS A 579 -10.39 -10.86 -13.46
N ILE A 580 -9.06 -10.74 -13.37
CA ILE A 580 -8.13 -11.85 -13.65
C ILE A 580 -8.52 -13.14 -12.90
N MET A 581 -8.94 -13.05 -11.63
CA MET A 581 -9.30 -14.23 -10.82
C MET A 581 -10.79 -14.63 -10.91
N ASN A 582 -11.49 -14.26 -11.97
CA ASN A 582 -12.73 -14.94 -12.39
C ASN A 582 -12.40 -16.35 -12.88
N SER A 583 -13.37 -17.27 -12.82
CA SER A 583 -13.06 -18.71 -12.94
C SER A 583 -13.05 -19.30 -14.36
N GLY A 584 -13.42 -18.50 -15.35
CA GLY A 584 -13.63 -18.96 -16.71
C GLY A 584 -13.74 -17.79 -17.68
N THR A 585 -12.60 -17.38 -18.21
CA THR A 585 -12.54 -16.59 -19.44
C THR A 585 -12.86 -17.53 -20.61
N GLY A 586 -13.85 -17.17 -21.43
CA GLY A 586 -14.13 -17.90 -22.66
C GLY A 586 -13.05 -17.70 -23.72
N THR A 587 -13.38 -17.98 -24.98
CA THR A 587 -12.66 -17.39 -26.11
C THR A 587 -12.98 -15.90 -26.22
N GLY A 588 -12.09 -15.13 -26.85
CA GLY A 588 -12.14 -13.67 -26.90
C GLY A 588 -11.12 -13.00 -25.97
N PRO A 589 -11.01 -11.66 -26.05
CA PRO A 589 -10.12 -10.88 -25.19
C PRO A 589 -10.57 -10.91 -23.73
N ALA A 590 -9.62 -11.09 -22.81
CA ALA A 590 -9.88 -11.21 -21.38
C ALA A 590 -9.08 -10.18 -20.55
N PRO A 591 -9.40 -9.97 -19.26
CA PRO A 591 -8.66 -9.03 -18.41
C PRO A 591 -7.19 -9.43 -18.26
N ARG A 592 -6.28 -8.53 -18.67
CA ARG A 592 -4.82 -8.68 -18.52
C ARG A 592 -4.22 -7.82 -17.39
N ILE A 593 -5.04 -7.04 -16.69
CA ILE A 593 -4.64 -6.15 -15.58
C ILE A 593 -5.42 -6.49 -14.30
N PHE A 594 -4.77 -6.39 -13.14
CA PHE A 594 -5.35 -6.85 -11.87
C PHE A 594 -6.52 -5.96 -11.38
N SER A 595 -6.34 -4.64 -11.45
CA SER A 595 -7.33 -3.58 -11.28
C SER A 595 -6.63 -2.22 -11.37
N ASP A 596 -7.34 -1.18 -11.79
CA ASP A 596 -6.94 0.23 -11.65
C ASP A 596 -7.26 0.77 -10.23
#